data_AF-A0A0B7KGI1-F1
#
_entry.id   AF-A0A0B7KGI1-F1
#
_cell.length_a   1.000
_cell.length_b   1.000
_cell.length_c   1.000
_cell.angle_alpha   90.00
_cell.angle_beta   90.00
_cell.angle_gamma   90.00
#
_symmetry.space_group_name_H-M   'P 1'
#
loop_
_entity.id
_entity.type
_entity.pdbx_description
1 polymer ?
#
loop_
_entity_poly.entity_id
_entity_poly.type
_entity_poly.pdbx_seq_one_letter_code
_entity_poly.pdbx_strand_id
1 'polypeptide(L)'
;MSSTPDLTKGHHTGKTNGEFPHGNEESAVGDDTLHQRAGAMDPEHRAQVEKSLKRKLDTRCSLFVLIYIMNYLDRNNIAAARLKGLQDDLNMDYPQYATCLSILYVGYILMQVPSNIFINRIERPSLYIAAAMLLWGLISALSGCVQNFGGMVAVRFFLGFIEAAFLPGALLILSKWYTRRELTKRNAILFCGNLISNAFSALVGAGVLSNMQGTLGHAAWRWLFWIEGAVTMAIAISAAFILPDLPHNARGFTEEERHIAQLRMAEDVGEADADSSEQGVFDGLIMAAKDYKIYLMMLTFTAYVIGLSFNAFFPSLTQTLGFGYVPTLLMSSPPWVFSCIVSIIVSWSSDRRQEKFWHIVAPILVGIIGFIISMSTLNVAARYLALFLQAQSYAGFIVFYSWISSSFPRPPAKRAVAIAMINAFSQLGNVAGSYVWDLKENGYRKSYGIVLSMFGLTIIGCFAFRLILVNLNKKLEAGESAWETRRDVAEQTAQVEFLGSADEALQMRRGFRYLV
;
A
#
# COMPACT_ATOMS: atom_id res chain seq x y z
N MET A 1 69.90 -2.34 -10.15
CA MET A 1 70.99 -3.33 -10.00
C MET A 1 70.67 -4.13 -8.77
N SER A 2 70.57 -5.45 -8.73
CA SER A 2 70.65 -6.56 -9.70
C SER A 2 70.45 -7.79 -8.80
N SER A 3 69.41 -8.57 -9.04
CA SER A 3 69.55 -9.96 -9.52
C SER A 3 70.03 -10.96 -8.45
N THR A 4 69.08 -11.81 -8.03
CA THR A 4 69.17 -13.26 -7.73
C THR A 4 70.23 -13.79 -6.71
N PRO A 5 69.90 -14.87 -5.99
CA PRO A 5 70.30 -16.17 -6.55
C PRO A 5 69.23 -17.26 -6.48
N ASP A 6 69.36 -18.11 -7.51
CA ASP A 6 68.70 -19.37 -7.76
C ASP A 6 69.16 -20.50 -6.83
N LEU A 7 68.19 -21.33 -6.46
CA LEU A 7 68.18 -22.81 -6.47
C LEU A 7 69.50 -23.59 -6.32
N THR A 8 69.61 -24.39 -5.25
CA THR A 8 70.16 -25.76 -5.34
C THR A 8 69.32 -26.78 -4.54
N LYS A 9 68.75 -27.69 -5.33
CA LYS A 9 68.01 -28.94 -5.11
C LYS A 9 68.50 -29.89 -4.00
N GLY A 10 67.54 -30.60 -3.39
CA GLY A 10 67.70 -31.93 -2.78
C GLY A 10 66.39 -32.42 -2.12
N HIS A 11 65.44 -32.95 -2.90
CA HIS A 11 65.04 -34.37 -2.92
C HIS A 11 64.30 -34.93 -1.67
N HIS A 12 63.06 -35.37 -1.96
CA HIS A 12 62.28 -36.47 -1.39
C HIS A 12 61.30 -36.28 -0.21
N THR A 13 60.06 -36.69 -0.55
CA THR A 13 59.03 -37.40 0.23
C THR A 13 58.04 -36.63 1.12
N GLY A 14 56.77 -36.68 0.71
CA GLY A 14 55.71 -37.23 1.57
C GLY A 14 54.80 -36.25 2.31
N LYS A 15 53.60 -36.04 1.74
CA LYS A 15 52.28 -35.85 2.41
C LYS A 15 52.24 -35.14 3.78
N THR A 16 51.59 -33.96 3.81
CA THR A 16 50.60 -33.59 4.85
C THR A 16 49.55 -32.66 4.26
N ASN A 17 48.35 -33.20 3.99
CA ASN A 17 47.13 -32.42 3.84
C ASN A 17 46.69 -31.96 5.23
N GLY A 18 46.56 -30.65 5.43
CA GLY A 18 45.82 -30.08 6.56
C GLY A 18 44.34 -29.96 6.18
N GLU A 19 43.50 -30.66 6.93
CA GLU A 19 42.04 -30.63 6.84
C GLU A 19 41.50 -29.25 7.24
N PHE A 20 40.58 -28.71 6.43
CA PHE A 20 39.62 -27.68 6.83
C PHE A 20 38.38 -28.40 7.37
N PRO A 21 37.83 -28.05 8.56
CA PRO A 21 36.61 -28.68 9.02
C PRO A 21 35.39 -28.11 8.30
N HIS A 22 34.54 -29.03 7.87
CA HIS A 22 33.22 -28.83 7.30
C HIS A 22 32.31 -27.96 8.20
N GLY A 23 31.67 -26.96 7.59
CA GLY A 23 30.67 -26.10 8.23
C GLY A 23 29.36 -26.01 7.44
N ASN A 24 28.92 -27.10 6.81
CA ASN A 24 27.72 -27.14 5.97
C ASN A 24 26.77 -28.32 6.24
N GLU A 25 26.94 -29.08 7.34
CA GLU A 25 26.06 -30.21 7.66
C GLU A 25 25.02 -29.92 8.76
N GLU A 26 25.20 -28.89 9.59
CA GLU A 26 24.24 -28.61 10.68
C GLU A 26 22.94 -27.91 10.23
N SER A 27 22.91 -27.25 9.06
CA SER A 27 21.70 -26.57 8.57
C SER A 27 20.71 -27.51 7.85
N ALA A 28 21.18 -28.63 7.30
CA ALA A 28 20.34 -29.60 6.58
C ALA A 28 19.61 -30.56 7.54
N VAL A 29 20.23 -30.90 8.68
CA VAL A 29 19.64 -31.82 9.68
C VAL A 29 18.47 -31.18 10.45
N GLY A 30 18.42 -29.85 10.51
CA GLY A 30 17.31 -29.09 11.10
C GLY A 30 16.02 -29.14 10.26
N ASP A 31 16.12 -29.05 8.93
CA ASP A 31 14.94 -29.03 8.05
C ASP A 31 14.26 -30.40 7.92
N ASP A 32 15.03 -31.49 7.85
CA ASP A 32 14.49 -32.85 7.77
C ASP A 32 13.77 -33.29 9.07
N THR A 33 14.23 -32.81 10.22
CA THR A 33 13.59 -33.08 11.52
C THR A 33 12.33 -32.24 11.74
N LEU A 34 12.26 -31.03 11.16
CA LEU A 34 11.08 -30.17 11.15
C LEU A 34 9.93 -30.79 10.34
N HIS A 35 10.22 -31.38 9.17
CA HIS A 35 9.23 -32.07 8.34
C HIS A 35 8.73 -33.38 8.97
N GLN A 36 9.60 -34.16 9.63
CA GLN A 36 9.23 -35.43 10.27
C GLN A 36 8.31 -35.27 11.49
N ARG A 37 8.45 -34.20 12.29
CA ARG A 37 7.55 -33.92 13.43
C ARG A 37 6.18 -33.40 12.98
N ALA A 38 6.10 -32.73 11.85
CA ALA A 38 4.86 -32.17 11.31
C ALA A 38 3.94 -33.22 10.69
N GLY A 39 4.49 -34.27 10.08
CA GLY A 39 3.72 -35.41 9.58
C GLY A 39 3.13 -36.29 10.69
N ALA A 40 3.59 -36.13 11.93
CA ALA A 40 3.17 -36.91 13.10
C ALA A 40 2.14 -36.20 14.00
N MET A 41 1.76 -34.95 13.70
CA MET A 41 0.70 -34.26 14.43
C MET A 41 -0.69 -34.67 13.94
N ASP A 42 -1.57 -35.00 14.88
CA ASP A 42 -2.99 -35.25 14.60
C ASP A 42 -3.63 -34.06 13.86
N PRO A 43 -4.33 -34.27 12.72
CA PRO A 43 -4.91 -33.18 11.92
C PRO A 43 -5.86 -32.27 12.70
N GLU A 44 -6.61 -32.82 13.67
CA GLU A 44 -7.52 -32.02 14.50
C GLU A 44 -6.75 -31.12 15.46
N HIS A 45 -5.70 -31.64 16.10
CA HIS A 45 -4.82 -30.86 16.97
C HIS A 45 -4.11 -29.74 16.21
N ARG A 46 -3.57 -30.03 15.01
CA ARG A 46 -2.96 -29.03 14.13
C ARG A 46 -3.94 -27.89 13.79
N ALA A 47 -5.19 -28.22 13.46
CA ALA A 47 -6.22 -27.22 13.14
C ALA A 47 -6.62 -26.35 14.36
N GLN A 48 -6.63 -26.92 15.57
CA GLN A 48 -6.92 -26.17 16.79
C GLN A 48 -5.81 -25.17 17.13
N VAL A 49 -4.54 -25.60 17.06
CA VAL A 49 -3.40 -24.71 17.31
C VAL A 49 -3.31 -23.62 16.25
N GLU A 50 -3.57 -23.95 14.98
CA GLU A 50 -3.63 -22.97 13.89
C GLU A 50 -4.73 -21.91 14.12
N LYS A 51 -5.89 -22.31 14.65
CA LYS A 51 -6.97 -21.37 14.98
C LYS A 51 -6.62 -20.44 16.15
N SER A 52 -5.93 -20.95 17.18
CA SER A 52 -5.41 -20.14 18.29
C SER A 52 -4.38 -19.13 17.79
N LEU A 53 -3.40 -19.60 17.02
CA LEU A 53 -2.35 -18.79 16.41
C LEU A 53 -2.96 -17.64 15.60
N LYS A 54 -3.89 -17.95 14.68
CA LYS A 54 -4.55 -16.94 13.83
C LYS A 54 -5.29 -15.89 14.64
N ARG A 55 -6.03 -16.28 15.68
CA ARG A 55 -6.75 -15.32 16.54
C ARG A 55 -5.81 -14.38 17.28
N LYS A 56 -4.73 -14.90 17.85
CA LYS A 56 -3.69 -14.07 18.51
C LYS A 56 -3.03 -13.13 17.53
N LEU A 57 -2.70 -13.63 16.34
CA LEU A 57 -2.08 -12.87 15.27
C LEU A 57 -3.01 -11.77 14.75
N ASP A 58 -4.26 -12.09 14.40
CA ASP A 58 -5.26 -11.14 13.91
C ASP A 58 -5.54 -10.04 14.95
N THR A 59 -5.57 -10.38 16.24
CA THR A 59 -5.74 -9.39 17.33
C THR A 59 -4.56 -8.43 17.39
N ARG A 60 -3.32 -8.91 17.26
CA ARG A 60 -2.13 -8.05 17.28
C ARG A 60 -1.98 -7.24 15.99
N CYS A 61 -2.27 -7.86 14.84
CA CYS A 61 -2.24 -7.21 13.53
C CYS A 61 -3.37 -6.19 13.33
N SER A 62 -4.44 -6.25 14.13
CA SER A 62 -5.45 -5.18 14.17
C SER A 62 -4.84 -3.83 14.53
N LEU A 63 -3.71 -3.82 15.25
CA LEU A 63 -2.96 -2.62 15.56
C LEU A 63 -2.44 -1.94 14.30
N PHE A 64 -2.06 -2.67 13.24
CA PHE A 64 -1.67 -2.05 11.96
C PHE A 64 -2.82 -1.24 11.35
N VAL A 65 -4.07 -1.67 11.53
CA VAL A 65 -5.24 -0.91 11.07
C VAL A 65 -5.34 0.39 11.87
N LEU A 66 -5.18 0.33 13.19
CA LEU A 66 -5.20 1.54 14.03
C LEU A 66 -4.06 2.51 13.66
N ILE A 67 -2.86 1.99 13.41
CA ILE A 67 -1.71 2.81 13.00
C ILE A 67 -1.96 3.45 11.64
N TYR A 68 -2.48 2.68 10.68
CA TYR A 68 -2.86 3.20 9.37
C TYR A 68 -3.99 4.23 9.48
N ILE A 69 -4.84 4.11 10.50
CA ILE A 69 -5.84 5.14 10.79
C ILE A 69 -5.18 6.44 11.24
N MET A 70 -4.30 6.37 12.25
CA MET A 70 -3.54 7.54 12.72
C MET A 70 -2.74 8.20 11.58
N ASN A 71 -2.25 7.38 10.64
CA ASN A 71 -1.50 7.82 9.47
C ASN A 71 -2.27 8.80 8.60
N TYR A 72 -3.48 8.42 8.21
CA TYR A 72 -4.32 9.30 7.42
C TYR A 72 -4.97 10.41 8.25
N LEU A 73 -5.11 10.22 9.56
CA LEU A 73 -5.56 11.28 10.46
C LEU A 73 -4.58 12.45 10.44
N ASP A 74 -3.29 12.19 10.64
CA ASP A 74 -2.22 13.19 10.58
C ASP A 74 -2.16 13.93 9.24
N ARG A 75 -2.31 13.21 8.12
CA ARG A 75 -2.34 13.82 6.77
C ARG A 75 -3.51 14.79 6.60
N ASN A 76 -4.68 14.43 7.12
CA ASN A 76 -5.91 15.19 6.95
C ASN A 76 -6.05 16.36 7.92
N ASN A 77 -5.31 16.37 9.02
CA ASN A 77 -5.37 17.44 10.04
C ASN A 77 -5.17 18.83 9.49
N ILE A 78 -4.25 18.99 8.54
CA ILE A 78 -4.02 20.31 7.96
C ILE A 78 -5.26 20.86 7.28
N ALA A 79 -6.10 20.00 6.68
CA ALA A 79 -7.35 20.40 6.05
C ALA A 79 -8.38 20.89 7.08
N ALA A 80 -8.45 20.23 8.24
CA ALA A 80 -9.31 20.65 9.35
C ALA A 80 -8.77 21.93 10.05
N ALA A 81 -7.46 22.01 10.24
CA ALA A 81 -6.77 23.15 10.81
C ALA A 81 -6.88 24.40 9.94
N ARG A 82 -6.91 24.24 8.61
CA ARG A 82 -7.15 25.34 7.65
C ARG A 82 -8.43 26.10 7.95
N LEU A 83 -9.50 25.39 8.33
CA LEU A 83 -10.78 26.00 8.66
C LEU A 83 -10.73 26.88 9.92
N LYS A 84 -9.74 26.69 10.81
CA LYS A 84 -9.60 27.42 12.09
C LYS A 84 -8.34 28.27 12.15
N GLY A 85 -8.07 29.00 11.07
CA GLY A 85 -7.09 30.09 11.06
C GLY A 85 -5.63 29.67 10.87
N LEU A 86 -5.33 28.42 10.50
CA LEU A 86 -3.92 28.00 10.28
C LEU A 86 -3.20 28.85 9.22
N GLN A 87 -3.89 29.23 8.14
CA GLN A 87 -3.30 30.09 7.10
C GLN A 87 -3.06 31.52 7.62
N ASP A 88 -4.00 32.04 8.41
CA ASP A 88 -3.94 33.40 8.95
C ASP A 88 -2.83 33.51 10.01
N ASP A 89 -2.75 32.56 10.94
CA ASP A 89 -1.74 32.52 12.01
C ASP A 89 -0.31 32.38 11.48
N LEU A 90 -0.13 31.74 10.32
CA LEU A 90 1.17 31.51 9.69
C LEU A 90 1.46 32.47 8.53
N ASN A 91 0.56 33.42 8.24
CA ASN A 91 0.60 34.34 7.10
C ASN A 91 0.89 33.61 5.77
N MET A 92 0.17 32.54 5.50
CA MET A 92 0.33 31.72 4.29
C MET A 92 -0.63 32.12 3.18
N ASP A 93 -0.10 32.28 1.98
CA ASP A 93 -0.90 32.35 0.76
C ASP A 93 -1.31 30.94 0.27
N TYR A 94 -2.28 30.85 -0.63
CA TYR A 94 -2.75 29.58 -1.17
C TYR A 94 -1.64 28.70 -1.78
N PRO A 95 -0.72 29.21 -2.61
CA PRO A 95 0.36 28.40 -3.16
C PRO A 95 1.27 27.82 -2.06
N GLN A 96 1.49 28.58 -0.98
CA GLN A 96 2.28 28.13 0.17
C GLN A 96 1.56 27.01 0.94
N TYR A 97 0.25 27.14 1.14
CA TYR A 97 -0.57 26.07 1.72
C TYR A 97 -0.51 24.80 0.86
N ALA A 98 -0.67 24.94 -0.46
CA ALA A 98 -0.54 23.83 -1.42
C ALA A 98 0.86 23.19 -1.38
N THR A 99 1.92 23.99 -1.23
CA THR A 99 3.28 23.47 -1.02
C THR A 99 3.38 22.63 0.25
N CYS A 100 2.78 23.06 1.36
CA CYS A 100 2.78 22.31 2.63
C CYS A 100 2.06 20.96 2.52
N LEU A 101 1.02 20.86 1.68
CA LEU A 101 0.37 19.59 1.35
C LEU A 101 1.26 18.69 0.48
N SER A 102 1.84 19.26 -0.59
CA SER A 102 2.57 18.49 -1.59
C SER A 102 3.93 17.98 -1.10
N ILE A 103 4.64 18.75 -0.26
CA ILE A 103 6.01 18.43 0.17
C ILE A 103 6.08 17.15 1.02
N LEU A 104 4.99 16.80 1.73
CA LEU A 104 4.86 15.53 2.44
C LEU A 104 5.00 14.36 1.47
N TYR A 105 4.30 14.40 0.34
CA TYR A 105 4.37 13.34 -0.66
C TYR A 105 5.74 13.27 -1.35
N VAL A 106 6.44 14.39 -1.49
CA VAL A 106 7.83 14.41 -2.00
C VAL A 106 8.76 13.66 -1.04
N GLY A 107 8.71 13.99 0.26
CA GLY A 107 9.47 13.26 1.28
C GLY A 107 9.13 11.76 1.31
N TYR A 108 7.83 11.45 1.19
CA TYR A 108 7.33 10.08 1.15
C TYR A 108 7.90 9.28 -0.02
N ILE A 109 7.84 9.81 -1.25
CA ILE A 109 8.35 9.15 -2.46
C ILE A 109 9.86 8.89 -2.36
N LEU A 110 10.62 9.88 -1.86
CA LEU A 110 12.08 9.76 -1.72
C LEU A 110 12.49 8.64 -0.77
N MET A 111 11.78 8.48 0.35
CA MET A 111 12.14 7.49 1.38
C MET A 111 11.43 6.13 1.20
N GLN A 112 10.43 6.02 0.33
CA GLN A 112 9.71 4.76 0.08
C GLN A 112 10.64 3.65 -0.44
N VAL A 113 11.54 3.97 -1.37
CA VAL A 113 12.50 2.98 -1.92
C VAL A 113 13.60 2.63 -0.91
N PRO A 114 14.33 3.61 -0.32
CA PRO A 114 15.33 3.31 0.70
C PRO A 114 14.76 2.53 1.88
N SER A 115 13.60 2.93 2.41
CA SER A 115 13.03 2.25 3.58
C SER A 115 12.68 0.80 3.30
N ASN A 116 12.26 0.45 2.08
CA ASN A 116 11.99 -0.93 1.71
C ASN A 116 13.27 -1.78 1.65
N ILE A 117 14.42 -1.17 1.32
CA ILE A 117 15.72 -1.85 1.35
C ILE A 117 16.20 -2.02 2.79
N PHE A 118 16.08 -0.97 3.62
CA PHE A 118 16.53 -1.01 5.01
C PHE A 118 15.76 -2.05 5.82
N ILE A 119 14.45 -2.15 5.65
CA ILE A 119 13.63 -3.03 6.48
C ILE A 119 13.95 -4.52 6.27
N ASN A 120 14.38 -4.92 5.07
CA ASN A 120 14.81 -6.30 4.80
C ASN A 120 16.10 -6.68 5.54
N ARG A 121 16.87 -5.69 6.03
CA ARG A 121 18.11 -5.93 6.79
C ARG A 121 17.90 -5.87 8.31
N ILE A 122 16.68 -5.59 8.77
CA ILE A 122 16.41 -5.40 10.20
C ILE A 122 15.88 -6.71 10.80
N GLU A 123 16.60 -7.22 11.80
CA GLU A 123 16.25 -8.46 12.52
C GLU A 123 14.97 -8.32 13.37
N ARG A 124 14.62 -7.10 13.79
CA ARG A 124 13.40 -6.80 14.57
C ARG A 124 12.53 -5.71 13.92
N PRO A 125 11.71 -6.08 12.93
CA PRO A 125 10.84 -5.13 12.23
C PRO A 125 9.84 -4.42 13.15
N SER A 126 9.38 -5.05 14.24
CA SER A 126 8.40 -4.44 15.15
C SER A 126 8.95 -3.19 15.84
N LEU A 127 10.18 -3.26 16.36
CA LEU A 127 10.86 -2.14 17.02
C LEU A 127 11.20 -1.03 16.05
N TYR A 128 11.58 -1.38 14.81
CA TYR A 128 11.81 -0.38 13.77
C TYR A 128 10.54 0.40 13.44
N ILE A 129 9.42 -0.30 13.23
CA ILE A 129 8.13 0.36 12.94
C ILE A 129 7.68 1.19 14.15
N ALA A 130 7.80 0.67 15.37
CA ALA A 130 7.44 1.41 16.58
C ALA A 130 8.31 2.67 16.77
N ALA A 131 9.62 2.59 16.54
CA ALA A 131 10.52 3.74 16.61
C ALA A 131 10.23 4.77 15.51
N ALA A 132 9.99 4.32 14.28
CA ALA A 132 9.60 5.19 13.17
C ALA A 132 8.28 5.90 13.47
N MET A 133 7.29 5.18 14.01
CA MET A 133 6.02 5.77 14.44
C MET A 133 6.17 6.76 15.59
N LEU A 134 7.05 6.48 16.56
CA LEU A 134 7.30 7.39 17.68
C LEU A 134 7.89 8.71 17.16
N LEU A 135 8.87 8.64 16.26
CA LEU A 135 9.45 9.80 15.59
C LEU A 135 8.43 10.55 14.73
N TRP A 136 7.59 9.81 13.99
CA TRP A 136 6.51 10.40 13.22
C TRP A 136 5.50 11.13 14.12
N GLY A 137 5.02 10.52 15.20
CA GLY A 137 4.11 11.15 16.16
C GLY A 137 4.72 12.39 16.82
N LEU A 138 6.02 12.35 17.14
CA LEU A 138 6.76 13.51 17.64
C LEU A 138 6.78 14.66 16.62
N ILE A 139 7.10 14.38 15.36
CA ILE A 139 7.14 15.39 14.30
C ILE A 139 5.73 15.93 14.00
N SER A 140 4.70 15.09 14.07
CA SER A 140 3.31 15.55 13.99
C SER A 140 3.01 16.55 15.10
N ALA A 141 3.35 16.24 16.36
CA ALA A 141 3.20 17.18 17.48
C ALA A 141 4.01 18.48 17.29
N LEU A 142 5.23 18.40 16.73
CA LEU A 142 6.04 19.57 16.41
C LEU A 142 5.37 20.50 15.37
N SER A 143 4.45 19.99 14.54
CA SER A 143 3.66 20.84 13.62
C SER A 143 2.84 21.90 14.37
N GLY A 144 2.38 21.59 15.59
CA GLY A 144 1.66 22.53 16.45
C GLY A 144 2.54 23.64 17.03
N CYS A 145 3.86 23.47 17.03
CA CYS A 145 4.82 24.45 17.56
C CYS A 145 5.33 25.43 16.50
N VAL A 146 5.00 25.19 15.23
CA VAL A 146 5.47 26.02 14.11
C VAL A 146 4.82 27.41 14.12
N GLN A 147 5.62 28.42 13.77
CA GLN A 147 5.19 29.82 13.74
C GLN A 147 5.32 30.49 12.36
N ASN A 148 5.85 29.79 11.36
CA ASN A 148 6.04 30.35 10.02
C ASN A 148 5.92 29.28 8.93
N PHE A 149 5.82 29.73 7.67
CA PHE A 149 5.75 28.87 6.49
C PHE A 149 6.94 27.89 6.38
N GLY A 150 8.17 28.37 6.53
CA GLY A 150 9.37 27.55 6.37
C GLY A 150 9.43 26.38 7.37
N GLY A 151 9.06 26.62 8.62
CA GLY A 151 8.96 25.60 9.65
C GLY A 151 7.88 24.57 9.33
N MET A 152 6.74 24.99 8.78
CA MET A 152 5.66 24.06 8.40
C MET A 152 6.13 23.16 7.26
N VAL A 153 6.79 23.72 6.25
CA VAL A 153 7.35 22.95 5.12
C VAL A 153 8.39 21.95 5.61
N ALA A 154 9.32 22.37 6.48
CA ALA A 154 10.35 21.48 7.02
C ALA A 154 9.75 20.30 7.80
N VAL A 155 8.85 20.59 8.75
CA VAL A 155 8.17 19.55 9.54
C VAL A 155 7.40 18.59 8.63
N ARG A 156 6.69 19.09 7.62
CA ARG A 156 5.94 18.24 6.67
C ARG A 156 6.80 17.38 5.77
N PHE A 157 7.95 17.90 5.32
CA PHE A 157 8.91 17.11 4.56
C PHE A 157 9.43 15.93 5.40
N PHE A 158 9.89 16.20 6.63
CA PHE A 158 10.40 15.16 7.53
C PHE A 158 9.31 14.19 7.98
N LEU A 159 8.07 14.67 8.15
CA LEU A 159 6.93 13.82 8.44
C LEU A 159 6.75 12.79 7.32
N GLY A 160 6.65 13.24 6.05
CA GLY A 160 6.54 12.34 4.91
C GLY A 160 7.74 11.40 4.76
N PHE A 161 8.95 11.89 5.06
CA PHE A 161 10.17 11.09 5.02
C PHE A 161 10.11 9.89 5.98
N ILE A 162 9.72 10.10 7.24
CA ILE A 162 9.66 9.00 8.24
C ILE A 162 8.44 8.11 7.99
N GLU A 163 7.34 8.71 7.56
CA GLU A 163 6.08 8.02 7.29
C GLU A 163 6.19 6.94 6.20
N ALA A 164 7.09 7.15 5.22
CA ALA A 164 7.34 6.21 4.13
C ALA A 164 7.73 4.79 4.59
N ALA A 165 8.25 4.66 5.81
CA ALA A 165 8.69 3.38 6.36
C ALA A 165 7.55 2.47 6.83
N PHE A 166 6.40 3.06 7.18
CA PHE A 166 5.31 2.32 7.81
C PHE A 166 4.69 1.27 6.87
N LEU A 167 4.22 1.68 5.69
CA LEU A 167 3.45 0.81 4.81
C LEU A 167 4.25 -0.40 4.30
N PRO A 168 5.49 -0.25 3.78
CA PRO A 168 6.32 -1.40 3.42
C PRO A 168 6.57 -2.32 4.61
N GLY A 169 6.74 -1.77 5.81
CA GLY A 169 6.97 -2.57 7.01
C GLY A 169 5.79 -3.33 7.55
N ALA A 170 4.61 -2.72 7.55
CA ALA A 170 3.38 -3.42 7.88
C ALA A 170 3.16 -4.60 6.91
N LEU A 171 3.35 -4.37 5.60
CA LEU A 171 3.18 -5.41 4.58
C LEU A 171 4.21 -6.54 4.70
N LEU A 172 5.46 -6.23 5.05
CA LEU A 172 6.50 -7.23 5.28
C LEU A 172 6.17 -8.12 6.49
N ILE A 173 5.77 -7.52 7.61
CA ILE A 173 5.40 -8.32 8.79
C ILE A 173 4.20 -9.21 8.46
N LEU A 174 3.17 -8.67 7.80
CA LEU A 174 2.01 -9.45 7.39
C LEU A 174 2.39 -10.60 6.44
N SER A 175 3.29 -10.38 5.48
CA SER A 175 3.70 -11.42 4.52
C SER A 175 4.52 -12.55 5.14
N LYS A 176 5.16 -12.32 6.29
CA LYS A 176 5.93 -13.35 7.01
C LYS A 176 5.08 -14.23 7.94
N TRP A 177 3.84 -13.84 8.21
CA TRP A 177 2.94 -14.56 9.12
C TRP A 177 1.69 -15.14 8.45
N TYR A 178 1.24 -14.54 7.34
CA TYR A 178 0.02 -14.94 6.64
C TYR A 178 0.34 -15.53 5.27
N THR A 179 -0.38 -16.59 4.91
CA THR A 179 -0.27 -17.21 3.58
C THR A 179 -0.82 -16.27 2.50
N ARG A 180 -0.46 -16.48 1.23
CA ARG A 180 -0.89 -15.61 0.11
C ARG A 180 -2.41 -15.35 0.06
N ARG A 181 -3.21 -16.40 0.29
CA ARG A 181 -4.69 -16.32 0.34
C ARG A 181 -5.18 -15.49 1.53
N GLU A 182 -4.50 -15.60 2.66
CA GLU A 182 -4.84 -14.89 3.88
C GLU A 182 -4.46 -13.41 3.81
N LEU A 183 -3.27 -13.12 3.29
CA LEU A 183 -2.68 -11.79 3.15
C LEU A 183 -3.56 -10.83 2.35
N THR A 184 -4.16 -11.32 1.26
CA THR A 184 -5.05 -10.50 0.41
C THR A 184 -6.23 -9.93 1.20
N LYS A 185 -6.87 -10.74 2.06
CA LYS A 185 -7.99 -10.28 2.90
C LYS A 185 -7.55 -9.27 3.97
N ARG A 186 -6.39 -9.49 4.61
CA ARG A 186 -5.89 -8.60 5.67
C ARG A 186 -5.43 -7.26 5.10
N ASN A 187 -4.78 -7.26 3.93
CA ASN A 187 -4.43 -6.03 3.23
C ASN A 187 -5.68 -5.22 2.86
N ALA A 188 -6.77 -5.87 2.44
CA ALA A 188 -8.03 -5.18 2.17
C ALA A 188 -8.60 -4.49 3.44
N ILE A 189 -8.54 -5.15 4.61
CA ILE A 189 -8.95 -4.56 5.89
C ILE A 189 -8.05 -3.37 6.26
N LEU A 190 -6.72 -3.50 6.07
CA LEU A 190 -5.77 -2.42 6.29
C LEU A 190 -6.14 -1.18 5.44
N PHE A 191 -6.38 -1.38 4.13
CA PHE A 191 -6.76 -0.28 3.25
C PHE A 191 -8.13 0.34 3.57
N CYS A 192 -9.09 -0.43 4.09
CA CYS A 192 -10.36 0.11 4.59
C CYS A 192 -10.16 1.13 5.74
N GLY A 193 -9.07 0.99 6.50
CA GLY A 193 -8.67 1.96 7.52
C GLY A 193 -8.56 3.39 6.96
N ASN A 194 -8.11 3.57 5.72
CA ASN A 194 -8.00 4.90 5.10
C ASN A 194 -9.36 5.65 5.05
N LEU A 195 -10.41 4.98 4.59
CA LEU A 195 -11.75 5.57 4.47
C LEU A 195 -12.34 5.93 5.83
N ILE A 196 -12.15 5.04 6.80
CA ILE A 196 -12.57 5.25 8.18
C ILE A 196 -11.83 6.46 8.78
N SER A 197 -10.54 6.58 8.51
CA SER A 197 -9.71 7.72 8.98
C SER A 197 -10.24 9.06 8.52
N ASN A 198 -10.71 9.17 7.28
CA ASN A 198 -11.26 10.42 6.76
C ASN A 198 -12.52 10.84 7.54
N ALA A 199 -13.37 9.87 7.91
CA ALA A 199 -14.55 10.13 8.73
C ALA A 199 -14.19 10.52 10.17
N PHE A 200 -13.21 9.82 10.78
CA PHE A 200 -12.76 10.08 12.16
C PHE A 200 -11.96 11.38 12.29
N SER A 201 -11.10 11.72 11.32
CA SER A 201 -10.33 12.98 11.31
C SER A 201 -11.25 14.19 11.37
N ALA A 202 -12.36 14.18 10.62
CA ALA A 202 -13.35 15.25 10.67
C ALA A 202 -14.05 15.35 12.04
N LEU A 203 -14.33 14.22 12.70
CA LEU A 203 -14.95 14.18 14.04
C LEU A 203 -13.99 14.64 15.14
N VAL A 204 -12.74 14.15 15.13
CA VAL A 204 -11.69 14.56 16.07
C VAL A 204 -11.41 16.05 15.91
N GLY A 205 -11.30 16.51 14.65
CA GLY A 205 -11.22 17.92 14.31
C GLY A 205 -12.39 18.70 14.92
N ALA A 206 -13.65 18.28 14.71
CA ALA A 206 -14.80 18.97 15.27
C ALA A 206 -14.72 19.12 16.80
N GLY A 207 -14.37 18.03 17.51
CA GLY A 207 -14.23 18.04 18.97
C GLY A 207 -13.12 18.97 19.44
N VAL A 208 -11.87 18.69 19.06
CA VAL A 208 -10.70 19.45 19.50
C VAL A 208 -10.83 20.92 19.12
N LEU A 209 -11.18 21.18 17.87
CA LEU A 209 -11.20 22.52 17.35
C LEU A 209 -12.37 23.31 17.96
N SER A 210 -13.47 22.69 18.38
CA SER A 210 -14.56 23.41 19.07
C SER A 210 -14.22 23.84 20.49
N ASN A 211 -13.47 23.02 21.24
CA ASN A 211 -13.28 23.20 22.69
C ASN A 211 -11.95 23.86 23.07
N MET A 212 -10.93 23.82 22.19
CA MET A 212 -9.54 24.16 22.56
C MET A 212 -9.09 25.55 22.06
N GLN A 213 -10.02 26.44 21.69
CA GLN A 213 -9.62 27.79 21.28
C GLN A 213 -9.25 28.63 22.51
N GLY A 214 -8.02 29.15 22.55
CA GLY A 214 -7.54 30.01 23.63
C GLY A 214 -7.13 29.25 24.89
N THR A 215 -7.23 27.92 24.91
CA THR A 215 -6.74 27.10 26.02
C THR A 215 -5.21 27.19 26.09
N LEU A 216 -4.70 27.51 27.28
CA LEU A 216 -3.29 27.86 27.52
C LEU A 216 -2.74 28.98 26.61
N GLY A 217 -3.61 29.86 26.09
CA GLY A 217 -3.20 30.96 25.20
C GLY A 217 -2.84 30.52 23.78
N HIS A 218 -3.22 29.30 23.37
CA HIS A 218 -2.91 28.77 22.05
C HIS A 218 -4.16 28.64 21.17
N ALA A 219 -3.96 28.73 19.85
CA ALA A 219 -5.01 28.49 18.86
C ALA A 219 -5.40 27.01 18.83
N ALA A 220 -6.68 26.71 18.58
CA ALA A 220 -7.19 25.34 18.65
C ALA A 220 -6.52 24.39 17.64
N TRP A 221 -6.06 24.91 16.49
CA TRP A 221 -5.38 24.08 15.49
C TRP A 221 -4.04 23.51 15.98
N ARG A 222 -3.36 24.17 16.92
CA ARG A 222 -2.12 23.66 17.51
C ARG A 222 -2.40 22.46 18.42
N TRP A 223 -3.48 22.55 19.20
CA TRP A 223 -3.97 21.46 20.04
C TRP A 223 -4.35 20.21 19.25
N LEU A 224 -4.88 20.38 18.04
CA LEU A 224 -5.13 19.25 17.13
C LEU A 224 -3.85 18.43 16.90
N PHE A 225 -2.76 19.08 16.50
CA PHE A 225 -1.49 18.41 16.27
C PHE A 225 -0.87 17.83 17.55
N TRP A 226 -0.97 18.53 18.69
CA TRP A 226 -0.41 18.03 19.96
C TRP A 226 -1.15 16.81 20.50
N ILE A 227 -2.48 16.83 20.52
CA ILE A 227 -3.30 15.72 21.02
C ILE A 227 -3.08 14.50 20.15
N GLU A 228 -3.14 14.68 18.83
CA GLU A 228 -3.03 13.55 17.92
C GLU A 228 -1.61 13.00 17.85
N GLY A 229 -0.59 13.86 17.82
CA GLY A 229 0.80 13.42 17.93
C GLY A 229 1.06 12.65 19.24
N ALA A 230 0.48 13.08 20.36
CA ALA A 230 0.60 12.38 21.64
C ALA A 230 -0.10 11.01 21.62
N VAL A 231 -1.30 10.91 21.04
CA VAL A 231 -2.01 9.64 20.88
C VAL A 231 -1.22 8.70 19.96
N THR A 232 -0.67 9.19 18.85
CA THR A 232 0.18 8.42 17.94
C THR A 232 1.43 7.90 18.65
N MET A 233 2.09 8.72 19.48
CA MET A 233 3.23 8.28 20.29
C MET A 233 2.83 7.21 21.32
N ALA A 234 1.69 7.35 22.00
CA ALA A 234 1.20 6.34 22.94
C ALA A 234 0.90 5.00 22.25
N ILE A 235 0.31 5.04 21.06
CA ILE A 235 0.09 3.86 20.23
C ILE A 235 1.42 3.27 19.77
N ALA A 236 2.41 4.09 19.41
CA ALA A 236 3.74 3.64 19.01
C ALA A 236 4.48 2.90 20.13
N ILE A 237 4.42 3.43 21.35
CA ILE A 237 4.99 2.76 22.54
C ILE A 237 4.28 1.42 22.77
N SER A 238 2.95 1.40 22.68
CA SER A 238 2.16 0.17 22.82
C SER A 238 2.50 -0.85 21.71
N ALA A 239 2.73 -0.38 20.49
CA ALA A 239 3.10 -1.21 19.34
C ALA A 239 4.43 -1.93 19.53
N ALA A 240 5.40 -1.32 20.22
CA ALA A 240 6.67 -1.97 20.55
C ALA A 240 6.52 -3.23 21.41
N PHE A 241 5.43 -3.33 22.19
CA PHE A 241 5.15 -4.48 23.06
C PHE A 241 4.14 -5.46 22.45
N ILE A 242 3.21 -4.97 21.63
CA ILE A 242 2.08 -5.76 21.09
C ILE A 242 2.40 -6.37 19.72
N LEU A 243 3.16 -5.67 18.87
CA LEU A 243 3.42 -6.15 17.50
C LEU A 243 4.27 -7.43 17.53
N PRO A 244 3.90 -8.45 16.74
CA PRO A 244 4.71 -9.63 16.59
C PRO A 244 5.98 -9.30 15.79
N ASP A 245 7.13 -9.75 16.29
CA ASP A 245 8.36 -9.85 15.51
C ASP A 245 8.26 -10.98 14.46
N LEU A 246 9.38 -11.33 13.82
CA LEU A 246 9.44 -12.45 12.88
C LEU A 246 9.08 -13.78 13.57
N PRO A 247 8.54 -14.78 12.84
CA PRO A 247 8.08 -16.05 13.41
C PRO A 247 9.09 -16.77 14.33
N HIS A 248 10.39 -16.62 14.06
CA HIS A 248 11.45 -17.20 14.88
C HIS A 248 11.75 -16.44 16.19
N ASN A 249 11.42 -15.15 16.28
CA ASN A 249 11.74 -14.27 17.42
C ASN A 249 10.48 -13.68 18.10
N ALA A 250 9.31 -14.21 17.77
CA ALA A 250 8.03 -13.63 18.16
C ALA A 250 7.72 -13.79 19.65
N ARG A 251 7.56 -12.69 20.38
CA ARG A 251 7.17 -12.74 21.81
C ARG A 251 5.70 -13.17 21.98
N GLY A 252 5.40 -13.93 23.03
CA GLY A 252 4.02 -14.27 23.42
C GLY A 252 3.29 -15.28 22.53
N PHE A 253 4.03 -16.12 21.79
CA PHE A 253 3.54 -17.34 21.15
C PHE A 253 4.23 -18.56 21.77
N THR A 254 3.52 -19.69 21.86
CA THR A 254 4.10 -20.97 22.29
C THR A 254 5.07 -21.50 21.23
N GLU A 255 6.00 -22.38 21.60
CA GLU A 255 6.93 -23.00 20.64
C GLU A 255 6.18 -23.76 19.54
N GLU A 256 5.12 -24.46 19.91
CA GLU A 256 4.23 -25.18 18.99
C GLU A 256 3.53 -24.24 17.98
N GLU A 257 3.04 -23.09 18.44
CA GLU A 257 2.44 -22.06 17.57
C GLU A 257 3.45 -21.48 16.58
N ARG A 258 4.71 -21.25 17.01
CA ARG A 258 5.79 -20.76 16.13
C ARG A 258 6.21 -21.81 15.11
N HIS A 259 6.31 -23.06 15.53
CA HIS A 259 6.66 -24.17 14.66
C HIS A 259 5.61 -24.36 13.55
N ILE A 260 4.32 -24.34 13.90
CA ILE A 260 3.23 -24.39 12.92
C ILE A 260 3.24 -23.15 12.01
N ALA A 261 3.57 -21.97 12.53
CA ALA A 261 3.69 -20.76 11.70
C ALA A 261 4.79 -20.90 10.64
N GLN A 262 5.97 -21.40 11.02
CA GLN A 262 7.08 -21.63 10.08
C GLN A 262 6.73 -22.71 9.04
N LEU A 263 6.13 -23.81 9.48
CA LEU A 263 5.70 -24.89 8.60
C LEU A 263 4.71 -24.41 7.53
N ARG A 264 3.70 -23.62 7.94
CA ARG A 264 2.71 -23.04 7.01
C ARG A 264 3.33 -22.13 5.96
N MET A 265 4.38 -21.39 6.34
CA MET A 265 5.11 -20.55 5.40
C MET A 265 5.96 -21.40 4.44
N ALA A 266 6.61 -22.45 4.94
CA ALA A 266 7.37 -23.39 4.11
C ALA A 266 6.47 -24.13 3.11
N GLU A 267 5.26 -24.54 3.52
CA GLU A 267 4.26 -25.16 2.65
C GLU A 267 3.75 -24.18 1.56
N ASP A 268 3.46 -22.92 1.90
CA ASP A 268 3.01 -21.88 0.94
C ASP A 268 4.13 -21.43 -0.03
N VAL A 269 5.41 -21.60 0.37
CA VAL A 269 6.60 -21.39 -0.45
C VAL A 269 6.83 -22.59 -1.37
N GLY A 270 6.76 -23.83 -0.85
CA GLY A 270 6.93 -25.07 -1.61
C GLY A 270 5.87 -25.30 -2.68
N GLU A 271 4.63 -24.83 -2.48
CA GLU A 271 3.58 -24.86 -3.51
C GLU A 271 3.81 -23.85 -4.65
N ALA A 272 4.75 -22.90 -4.50
CA ALA A 272 4.89 -21.78 -5.43
C ALA A 272 6.30 -21.52 -5.98
N ASP A 273 7.35 -22.07 -5.38
CA ASP A 273 8.73 -21.80 -5.74
C ASP A 273 9.36 -22.99 -6.46
N ALA A 274 9.05 -23.11 -7.75
CA ALA A 274 10.13 -23.21 -8.72
C ALA A 274 10.72 -21.79 -8.90
N ASP A 275 11.28 -21.25 -7.80
CA ASP A 275 12.09 -20.05 -7.88
C ASP A 275 13.31 -20.44 -8.71
N SER A 276 13.36 -19.93 -9.94
CA SER A 276 14.60 -19.97 -10.70
C SER A 276 15.56 -19.08 -9.94
N SER A 277 16.46 -19.71 -9.18
CA SER A 277 17.62 -19.15 -8.50
C SER A 277 18.59 -18.39 -9.43
N GLU A 278 18.19 -18.13 -10.67
CA GLU A 278 18.94 -17.49 -11.74
C GLU A 278 18.38 -16.13 -12.20
N GLN A 279 17.22 -15.66 -11.70
CA GLN A 279 16.73 -14.31 -12.07
C GLN A 279 17.38 -13.23 -11.19
N GLY A 280 18.17 -12.35 -11.80
CA GLY A 280 18.78 -11.24 -11.11
C GLY A 280 17.74 -10.26 -10.55
N VAL A 281 18.05 -9.59 -9.44
CA VAL A 281 17.20 -8.58 -8.78
C VAL A 281 16.71 -7.49 -9.78
N PHE A 282 17.51 -7.23 -10.81
CA PHE A 282 17.21 -6.24 -11.85
C PHE A 282 16.44 -6.78 -13.06
N ASP A 283 16.34 -8.10 -13.24
CA ASP A 283 15.63 -8.67 -14.39
C ASP A 283 14.13 -8.37 -14.30
N GLY A 284 13.55 -8.47 -13.09
CA GLY A 284 12.17 -8.05 -12.83
C GLY A 284 11.93 -6.57 -13.16
N LEU A 285 12.90 -5.70 -12.87
CA LEU A 285 12.84 -4.27 -13.19
C LEU A 285 12.93 -4.03 -14.70
N ILE A 286 13.83 -4.69 -15.41
CA ILE A 286 13.96 -4.56 -16.87
C ILE A 286 12.70 -5.09 -17.57
N MET A 287 12.14 -6.21 -17.10
CA MET A 287 10.89 -6.76 -17.64
C MET A 287 9.68 -5.87 -17.36
N ALA A 288 9.65 -5.19 -16.21
CA ALA A 288 8.63 -4.20 -15.89
C ALA A 288 8.79 -2.93 -16.75
N ALA A 289 10.00 -2.40 -16.87
CA ALA A 289 10.30 -1.21 -17.64
C ALA A 289 10.02 -1.37 -19.16
N LYS A 290 10.07 -2.60 -19.69
CA LYS A 290 9.70 -2.90 -21.08
C LYS A 290 8.19 -3.09 -21.29
N ASP A 291 7.41 -3.20 -20.23
CA ASP A 291 5.97 -3.48 -20.34
C ASP A 291 5.14 -2.20 -20.44
N TYR A 292 4.71 -1.86 -21.65
CA TYR A 292 3.88 -0.68 -21.92
C TYR A 292 2.59 -0.63 -21.08
N LYS A 293 2.07 -1.79 -20.65
CA LYS A 293 0.88 -1.89 -19.79
C LYS A 293 1.08 -1.21 -18.43
N ILE A 294 2.31 -1.26 -17.90
CA ILE A 294 2.65 -0.66 -16.61
C ILE A 294 2.58 0.86 -16.72
N TYR A 295 3.13 1.46 -17.78
CA TYR A 295 3.05 2.91 -17.97
C TYR A 295 1.61 3.41 -18.19
N LEU A 296 0.80 2.65 -18.94
CA LEU A 296 -0.63 2.96 -19.08
C LEU A 296 -1.33 2.96 -17.71
N MET A 297 -1.03 1.96 -16.86
CA MET A 297 -1.58 1.87 -15.51
C MET A 297 -1.06 2.97 -14.59
N MET A 298 0.22 3.34 -14.69
CA MET A 298 0.83 4.45 -13.96
C MET A 298 0.11 5.76 -14.27
N LEU A 299 -0.07 6.09 -15.55
CA LEU A 299 -0.76 7.32 -15.97
C LEU A 299 -2.24 7.31 -15.56
N THR A 300 -2.94 6.20 -15.78
CA THR A 300 -4.35 6.05 -15.43
C THR A 300 -4.57 6.19 -13.93
N PHE A 301 -3.73 5.55 -13.11
CA PHE A 301 -3.83 5.62 -11.67
C PHE A 301 -3.47 7.01 -11.15
N THR A 302 -2.47 7.66 -11.74
CA THR A 302 -2.12 9.06 -11.40
C THR A 302 -3.27 10.01 -11.70
N ALA A 303 -3.90 9.91 -12.87
CA ALA A 303 -5.08 10.70 -13.20
C ALA A 303 -6.20 10.45 -12.18
N TYR A 304 -6.39 9.20 -11.76
CA TYR A 304 -7.38 8.88 -10.73
C TYR A 304 -7.06 9.58 -9.41
N VAL A 305 -5.80 9.50 -8.93
CA VAL A 305 -5.37 10.17 -7.68
C VAL A 305 -5.57 11.69 -7.77
N ILE A 306 -5.28 12.32 -8.91
CA ILE A 306 -5.56 13.76 -9.09
C ILE A 306 -7.06 14.04 -8.98
N GLY A 307 -7.91 13.19 -9.57
CA GLY A 307 -9.36 13.30 -9.45
C GLY A 307 -9.87 13.14 -8.01
N LEU A 308 -9.18 12.38 -7.18
CA LEU A 308 -9.49 12.18 -5.75
C LEU A 308 -8.91 13.26 -4.82
N SER A 309 -8.14 14.21 -5.35
CA SER A 309 -7.46 15.26 -4.57
C SER A 309 -8.40 16.15 -3.73
N PHE A 310 -9.70 16.17 -4.04
CA PHE A 310 -10.73 16.89 -3.29
C PHE A 310 -10.78 16.49 -1.81
N ASN A 311 -10.32 15.27 -1.47
CA ASN A 311 -10.25 14.79 -0.09
C ASN A 311 -9.48 15.73 0.85
N ALA A 312 -8.32 16.24 0.42
CA ALA A 312 -7.50 17.17 1.21
C ALA A 312 -8.16 18.55 1.42
N PHE A 313 -9.27 18.81 0.73
CA PHE A 313 -10.03 20.05 0.80
C PHE A 313 -11.48 19.81 1.20
N PHE A 314 -11.85 18.58 1.58
CA PHE A 314 -13.23 18.17 1.82
C PHE A 314 -13.94 19.01 2.89
N PRO A 315 -13.29 19.34 4.04
CA PRO A 315 -13.88 20.25 5.01
C PRO A 315 -14.10 21.66 4.44
N SER A 316 -13.15 22.19 3.66
CA SER A 316 -13.29 23.48 2.98
C SER A 316 -14.42 23.48 1.94
N LEU A 317 -14.59 22.39 1.20
CA LEU A 317 -15.72 22.20 0.29
C LEU A 317 -17.05 22.16 1.05
N THR A 318 -17.10 21.48 2.18
CA THR A 318 -18.29 21.43 3.04
C THR A 318 -18.61 22.81 3.64
N GLN A 319 -17.59 23.63 3.95
CA GLN A 319 -17.78 24.99 4.47
C GLN A 319 -18.52 25.90 3.49
N THR A 320 -18.33 25.70 2.17
CA THR A 320 -19.02 26.48 1.13
C THR A 320 -20.54 26.28 1.09
N LEU A 321 -21.09 25.37 1.91
CA LEU A 321 -22.53 25.18 2.11
C LEU A 321 -23.13 26.23 3.08
N GLY A 322 -22.29 27.04 3.73
CA GLY A 322 -22.73 28.07 4.68
C GLY A 322 -22.91 27.57 6.11
N PHE A 323 -22.42 26.37 6.42
CA PHE A 323 -22.40 25.87 7.79
C PHE A 323 -21.36 26.60 8.64
N GLY A 324 -21.63 26.71 9.95
CA GLY A 324 -20.62 27.12 10.92
C GLY A 324 -19.50 26.09 11.04
N TYR A 325 -18.38 26.47 11.65
CA TYR A 325 -17.16 25.67 11.73
C TYR A 325 -17.36 24.23 12.25
N VAL A 326 -18.01 24.06 13.40
CA VAL A 326 -18.22 22.74 14.03
C VAL A 326 -19.21 21.90 13.21
N PRO A 327 -20.39 22.43 12.82
CA PRO A 327 -21.28 21.72 11.90
C PRO A 327 -20.60 21.32 10.59
N THR A 328 -19.73 22.15 10.00
CA THR A 328 -18.99 21.80 8.77
C THR A 328 -18.20 20.51 8.94
N LEU A 329 -17.39 20.42 9.99
CA LEU A 329 -16.57 19.23 10.25
C LEU A 329 -17.41 17.99 10.57
N LEU A 330 -18.47 18.14 11.35
CA LEU A 330 -19.41 17.04 11.63
C LEU A 330 -20.10 16.55 10.35
N MET A 331 -20.54 17.48 9.49
CA MET A 331 -21.21 17.16 8.23
C MET A 331 -20.26 16.56 7.18
N SER A 332 -18.94 16.76 7.33
CA SER A 332 -17.94 16.12 6.50
C SER A 332 -17.77 14.62 6.77
N SER A 333 -18.15 14.12 7.95
CA SER A 333 -17.95 12.71 8.33
C SER A 333 -18.92 11.72 7.63
N PRO A 334 -20.25 11.96 7.57
CA PRO A 334 -21.21 11.02 6.97
C PRO A 334 -20.92 10.60 5.51
N PRO A 335 -20.48 11.49 4.59
CA PRO A 335 -20.08 11.07 3.24
C PRO A 335 -18.97 10.02 3.21
N TRP A 336 -18.00 10.08 4.13
CA TRP A 336 -16.91 9.11 4.21
C TRP A 336 -17.36 7.76 4.77
N VAL A 337 -18.27 7.77 5.76
CA VAL A 337 -18.90 6.54 6.26
C VAL A 337 -19.70 5.85 5.16
N PHE A 338 -20.49 6.61 4.41
CA PHE A 338 -21.21 6.10 3.24
C PHE A 338 -20.25 5.53 2.19
N SER A 339 -19.17 6.25 1.86
CA SER A 339 -18.15 5.78 0.93
C SER A 339 -17.50 4.48 1.39
N CYS A 340 -17.26 4.31 2.70
CA CYS A 340 -16.77 3.07 3.28
C CYS A 340 -17.72 1.89 3.03
N ILE A 341 -19.02 2.07 3.28
CA ILE A 341 -20.04 1.03 3.07
C ILE A 341 -20.11 0.66 1.57
N VAL A 342 -20.17 1.66 0.70
CA VAL A 342 -20.20 1.44 -0.76
C VAL A 342 -18.93 0.72 -1.23
N SER A 343 -17.76 1.09 -0.71
CA SER A 343 -16.48 0.46 -1.06
C SER A 343 -16.46 -1.02 -0.72
N ILE A 344 -16.99 -1.42 0.44
CA ILE A 344 -17.08 -2.84 0.83
C ILE A 344 -18.02 -3.60 -0.11
N ILE A 345 -19.19 -3.03 -0.41
CA ILE A 345 -20.18 -3.66 -1.31
C ILE A 345 -19.62 -3.83 -2.73
N VAL A 346 -18.99 -2.78 -3.26
CA VAL A 346 -18.42 -2.77 -4.62
C VAL A 346 -17.24 -3.73 -4.70
N SER A 347 -16.35 -3.77 -3.70
CA SER A 347 -15.24 -4.72 -3.65
C SER A 347 -15.74 -6.16 -3.58
N TRP A 348 -16.71 -6.45 -2.71
CA TRP A 348 -17.31 -7.78 -2.60
C TRP A 348 -17.98 -8.21 -3.90
N SER A 349 -18.72 -7.29 -4.55
CA SER A 349 -19.35 -7.58 -5.83
C SER A 349 -18.33 -7.81 -6.95
N SER A 350 -17.22 -7.06 -6.97
CA SER A 350 -16.15 -7.23 -7.95
C SER A 350 -15.48 -8.60 -7.80
N ASP A 351 -15.21 -9.01 -6.57
CA ASP A 351 -14.62 -10.33 -6.30
C ASP A 351 -15.60 -11.47 -6.61
N ARG A 352 -16.92 -11.28 -6.43
CA ARG A 352 -17.90 -12.31 -6.78
C ARG A 352 -18.10 -12.44 -8.29
N ARG A 353 -18.11 -11.32 -9.04
CA ARG A 353 -18.32 -11.33 -10.49
C ARG A 353 -17.05 -11.53 -11.29
N GLN A 354 -15.87 -11.39 -10.67
CA GLN A 354 -14.57 -11.44 -11.34
C GLN A 354 -14.44 -10.42 -12.49
N GLU A 355 -15.22 -9.33 -12.41
CA GLU A 355 -15.16 -8.18 -13.30
C GLU A 355 -14.64 -6.98 -12.50
N LYS A 356 -13.59 -6.33 -13.01
CA LYS A 356 -12.91 -5.23 -12.31
C LYS A 356 -13.27 -3.89 -12.97
N PHE A 357 -13.39 -3.85 -14.30
CA PHE A 357 -13.65 -2.62 -15.05
C PHE A 357 -14.92 -1.88 -14.61
N TRP A 358 -16.08 -2.54 -14.58
CA TRP A 358 -17.35 -1.88 -14.26
C TRP A 358 -17.43 -1.39 -12.82
N HIS A 359 -16.82 -2.14 -11.89
CA HIS A 359 -16.72 -1.77 -10.48
C HIS A 359 -15.76 -0.61 -10.20
N ILE A 360 -14.91 -0.26 -11.17
CA ILE A 360 -14.08 0.95 -11.14
C ILE A 360 -14.81 2.13 -11.80
N VAL A 361 -15.37 1.91 -12.99
CA VAL A 361 -15.98 2.99 -13.79
C VAL A 361 -17.30 3.49 -13.19
N ALA A 362 -18.15 2.60 -12.67
CA ALA A 362 -19.45 3.01 -12.14
C ALA A 362 -19.33 4.00 -10.95
N PRO A 363 -18.47 3.77 -9.94
CA PRO A 363 -18.22 4.77 -8.90
C PRO A 363 -17.64 6.08 -9.42
N ILE A 364 -16.81 6.06 -10.46
CA ILE A 364 -16.29 7.30 -11.07
C ILE A 364 -17.43 8.09 -11.73
N LEU A 365 -18.31 7.42 -12.47
CA LEU A 365 -19.47 8.06 -13.12
C LEU A 365 -20.43 8.68 -12.10
N VAL A 366 -20.71 8.00 -10.99
CA VAL A 366 -21.51 8.55 -9.89
C VAL A 366 -20.82 9.77 -9.27
N GLY A 367 -19.50 9.74 -9.11
CA GLY A 367 -18.70 10.89 -8.68
C GLY A 367 -18.79 12.09 -9.62
N ILE A 368 -18.71 11.84 -10.93
CA ILE A 368 -18.87 12.86 -11.97
C ILE A 368 -20.22 13.57 -11.82
N ILE A 369 -21.30 12.82 -11.59
CA ILE A 369 -22.64 13.40 -11.33
C ILE A 369 -22.59 14.31 -10.09
N GLY A 370 -21.95 13.88 -9.00
CA GLY A 370 -21.75 14.72 -7.82
C GLY A 370 -21.00 16.02 -8.10
N PHE A 371 -19.92 15.98 -8.88
CA PHE A 371 -19.18 17.18 -9.27
C PHE A 371 -20.01 18.12 -10.16
N ILE A 372 -20.77 17.57 -11.11
CA ILE A 372 -21.66 18.36 -11.99
C ILE A 372 -22.74 19.06 -11.16
N ILE A 373 -23.38 18.37 -10.22
CA ILE A 373 -24.38 18.97 -9.31
C ILE A 373 -23.74 20.13 -8.53
N SER A 374 -22.54 19.93 -7.98
CA SER A 374 -21.83 20.96 -7.21
C SER A 374 -21.46 22.20 -8.04
N MET A 375 -21.28 22.06 -9.36
CA MET A 375 -21.08 23.19 -10.28
C MET A 375 -22.39 23.90 -10.69
N SER A 376 -23.48 23.14 -10.77
CA SER A 376 -24.72 23.56 -11.45
C SER A 376 -25.74 24.22 -10.53
N THR A 377 -25.65 24.00 -9.21
CA THR A 377 -26.62 24.54 -8.26
C THR A 377 -25.96 25.11 -7.00
N LEU A 378 -26.61 26.10 -6.41
CA LEU A 378 -26.27 26.67 -5.09
C LEU A 378 -27.14 26.09 -3.97
N ASN A 379 -28.09 25.21 -4.28
CA ASN A 379 -28.97 24.60 -3.28
C ASN A 379 -28.15 23.72 -2.31
N VAL A 380 -28.28 24.02 -1.00
CA VAL A 380 -27.51 23.36 0.07
C VAL A 380 -27.75 21.85 0.12
N ALA A 381 -29.00 21.40 0.03
CA ALA A 381 -29.34 19.98 0.09
C ALA A 381 -28.78 19.21 -1.12
N ALA A 382 -28.89 19.78 -2.32
CA ALA A 382 -28.34 19.18 -3.53
C ALA A 382 -26.81 19.08 -3.49
N ARG A 383 -26.14 20.12 -3.00
CA ARG A 383 -24.66 20.11 -2.85
C ARG A 383 -24.20 19.19 -1.71
N TYR A 384 -24.99 19.03 -0.66
CA TYR A 384 -24.68 18.05 0.39
C TYR A 384 -24.80 16.61 -0.14
N LEU A 385 -25.88 16.29 -0.87
CA LEU A 385 -26.01 15.00 -1.58
C LEU A 385 -24.82 14.78 -2.53
N ALA A 386 -24.41 15.82 -3.25
CA ALA A 386 -23.27 15.74 -4.15
C ALA A 386 -21.96 15.34 -3.45
N LEU A 387 -21.75 15.70 -2.18
CA LEU A 387 -20.58 15.27 -1.42
C LEU A 387 -20.57 13.74 -1.18
N PHE A 388 -21.73 13.11 -0.99
CA PHE A 388 -21.83 11.65 -0.89
C PHE A 388 -21.47 10.98 -2.21
N LEU A 389 -21.98 11.52 -3.32
CA LEU A 389 -21.70 11.01 -4.66
C LEU A 389 -20.21 11.15 -5.03
N GLN A 390 -19.58 12.26 -4.65
CA GLN A 390 -18.13 12.46 -4.83
C GLN A 390 -17.31 11.52 -3.94
N ALA A 391 -17.64 11.41 -2.65
CA ALA A 391 -16.90 10.59 -1.71
C ALA A 391 -16.88 9.10 -2.11
N GLN A 392 -17.99 8.56 -2.65
CA GLN A 392 -18.03 7.16 -3.07
C GLN A 392 -17.11 6.81 -4.25
N SER A 393 -16.52 7.80 -4.95
CA SER A 393 -15.52 7.51 -5.99
C SER A 393 -14.31 6.75 -5.44
N TYR A 394 -14.01 6.85 -4.15
CA TYR A 394 -12.97 6.03 -3.51
C TYR A 394 -13.25 4.51 -3.57
N ALA A 395 -14.49 4.07 -3.75
CA ALA A 395 -14.81 2.66 -3.94
C ALA A 395 -14.10 2.07 -5.16
N GLY A 396 -14.07 2.84 -6.27
CA GLY A 396 -13.38 2.41 -7.48
C GLY A 396 -11.85 2.39 -7.32
N PHE A 397 -11.28 3.25 -6.46
CA PHE A 397 -9.84 3.29 -6.19
C PHE A 397 -9.33 1.99 -5.55
N ILE A 398 -10.10 1.43 -4.59
CA ILE A 398 -9.75 0.16 -3.94
C ILE A 398 -9.77 -1.00 -4.94
N VAL A 399 -10.82 -1.05 -5.78
CA VAL A 399 -10.92 -2.09 -6.82
C VAL A 399 -9.81 -1.95 -7.86
N PHE A 400 -9.44 -0.72 -8.23
CA PHE A 400 -8.32 -0.45 -9.13
C PHE A 400 -7.00 -1.00 -8.58
N TYR A 401 -6.74 -0.81 -7.29
CA TYR A 401 -5.54 -1.34 -6.64
C TYR A 401 -5.51 -2.89 -6.68
N SER A 402 -6.65 -3.53 -6.42
CA SER A 402 -6.82 -4.98 -6.58
C SER A 402 -6.59 -5.43 -8.03
N TRP A 403 -7.07 -4.65 -9.00
CA TRP A 403 -6.93 -4.95 -10.43
C TRP A 403 -5.46 -4.96 -10.85
N ILE A 404 -4.68 -3.94 -10.48
CA ILE A 404 -3.22 -3.89 -10.72
C ILE A 404 -2.56 -5.18 -10.24
N SER A 405 -2.86 -5.62 -9.02
CA SER A 405 -2.26 -6.83 -8.45
C SER A 405 -2.59 -8.10 -9.24
N SER A 406 -3.80 -8.19 -9.79
CA SER A 406 -4.26 -9.35 -10.59
C SER A 406 -3.78 -9.33 -12.04
N SER A 407 -3.47 -8.16 -12.60
CA SER A 407 -3.12 -8.02 -14.03
C SER A 407 -1.67 -8.36 -14.36
N PHE A 408 -0.80 -8.57 -13.36
CA PHE A 408 0.62 -8.91 -13.56
C PHE A 408 0.96 -10.21 -12.81
N PRO A 409 0.65 -11.40 -13.33
CA PRO A 409 0.71 -12.64 -12.55
C PRO A 409 2.11 -13.24 -12.42
N ARG A 410 2.97 -13.12 -13.44
CA ARG A 410 4.30 -13.79 -13.51
C ARG A 410 5.31 -12.99 -14.35
N PRO A 411 6.62 -13.05 -14.03
CA PRO A 411 7.24 -13.59 -12.80
C PRO A 411 6.86 -12.79 -11.54
N PRO A 412 6.90 -13.40 -10.34
CA PRO A 412 6.61 -12.70 -9.07
C PRO A 412 7.47 -11.44 -8.87
N ALA A 413 8.75 -11.49 -9.25
CA ALA A 413 9.66 -10.35 -9.20
C ALA A 413 9.14 -9.17 -10.04
N LYS A 414 8.73 -9.43 -11.30
CA LYS A 414 8.13 -8.41 -12.18
C LYS A 414 6.84 -7.84 -11.58
N ARG A 415 5.98 -8.68 -11.01
CA ARG A 415 4.72 -8.26 -10.37
C ARG A 415 4.96 -7.28 -9.22
N ALA A 416 5.86 -7.63 -8.31
CA ALA A 416 6.17 -6.80 -7.15
C ALA A 416 6.71 -5.43 -7.59
N VAL A 417 7.64 -5.42 -8.55
CA VAL A 417 8.20 -4.17 -9.10
C VAL A 417 7.12 -3.35 -9.82
N ALA A 418 6.24 -3.97 -10.61
CA ALA A 418 5.15 -3.28 -11.31
C ALA A 418 4.19 -2.59 -10.33
N ILE A 419 3.74 -3.29 -9.29
CA ILE A 419 2.84 -2.73 -8.27
C ILE A 419 3.52 -1.55 -7.55
N ALA A 420 4.80 -1.72 -7.17
CA ALA A 420 5.57 -0.68 -6.50
C ALA A 420 5.75 0.56 -7.38
N MET A 421 6.12 0.38 -8.66
CA MET A 421 6.26 1.49 -9.62
C MET A 421 4.94 2.24 -9.83
N ILE A 422 3.83 1.51 -10.02
CA ILE A 422 2.51 2.12 -10.23
C ILE A 422 2.09 2.93 -9.00
N ASN A 423 2.28 2.37 -7.80
CA ASN A 423 1.96 3.07 -6.56
C ASN A 423 2.84 4.31 -6.34
N ALA A 424 4.16 4.19 -6.48
CA ALA A 424 5.09 5.31 -6.28
C ALA A 424 4.81 6.46 -7.26
N PHE A 425 4.61 6.14 -8.55
CA PHE A 425 4.32 7.16 -9.56
C PHE A 425 2.96 7.84 -9.33
N SER A 426 1.96 7.10 -8.84
CA SER A 426 0.65 7.68 -8.54
C SER A 426 0.66 8.73 -7.44
N GLN A 427 1.67 8.73 -6.55
CA GLN A 427 1.82 9.76 -5.52
C GLN A 427 2.14 11.14 -6.12
N LEU A 428 2.67 11.20 -7.34
CA LEU A 428 2.79 12.46 -8.09
C LEU A 428 1.41 13.09 -8.33
N GLY A 429 0.35 12.28 -8.38
CA GLY A 429 -1.02 12.77 -8.46
C GLY A 429 -1.46 13.53 -7.21
N ASN A 430 -0.98 13.13 -6.01
CA ASN A 430 -1.24 13.87 -4.78
C ASN A 430 -0.46 15.20 -4.72
N VAL A 431 0.78 15.20 -5.25
CA VAL A 431 1.59 16.42 -5.40
C VAL A 431 0.86 17.41 -6.32
N ALA A 432 0.47 16.98 -7.52
CA ALA A 432 -0.25 17.83 -8.46
C ALA A 432 -1.64 18.24 -7.92
N GLY A 433 -2.37 17.30 -7.32
CA GLY A 433 -3.69 17.49 -6.73
C GLY A 433 -3.73 18.55 -5.64
N SER A 434 -2.63 18.72 -4.90
CA SER A 434 -2.50 19.75 -3.84
C SER A 434 -2.65 21.18 -4.38
N TYR A 435 -2.34 21.41 -5.67
CA TYR A 435 -2.44 22.73 -6.31
C TYR A 435 -3.77 22.96 -7.05
N VAL A 436 -4.62 21.94 -7.20
CA VAL A 436 -5.85 22.00 -8.02
C VAL A 436 -6.96 22.86 -7.38
N TRP A 437 -6.97 23.00 -6.06
CA TRP A 437 -8.09 23.56 -5.28
C TRP A 437 -7.95 25.05 -4.95
N ASP A 438 -7.49 25.84 -5.92
CA ASP A 438 -7.29 27.29 -5.77
C ASP A 438 -8.63 28.02 -5.84
N LEU A 439 -8.91 28.85 -4.83
CA LEU A 439 -10.16 29.59 -4.72
C LEU A 439 -10.02 30.95 -5.43
N LYS A 440 -10.05 30.95 -6.77
CA LYS A 440 -10.11 32.21 -7.55
C LYS A 440 -11.55 32.62 -7.85
N GLU A 441 -11.75 33.87 -8.28
CA GLU A 441 -13.01 34.64 -8.45
C GLU A 441 -14.24 33.89 -9.04
N ASN A 442 -14.08 32.71 -9.65
CA ASN A 442 -15.17 31.87 -10.19
C ASN A 442 -15.54 30.65 -9.30
N GLY A 443 -15.08 30.62 -8.05
CA GLY A 443 -15.24 29.49 -7.14
C GLY A 443 -14.46 28.24 -7.58
N TYR A 444 -14.75 27.09 -6.97
CA TYR A 444 -14.09 25.80 -7.27
C TYR A 444 -14.42 25.22 -8.67
N ARG A 445 -15.06 25.97 -9.56
CA ARG A 445 -15.46 25.50 -10.90
C ARG A 445 -14.29 25.02 -11.74
N LYS A 446 -13.16 25.74 -11.71
CA LYS A 446 -11.93 25.33 -12.41
C LYS A 446 -11.40 24.01 -11.83
N SER A 447 -11.34 23.89 -10.50
CA SER A 447 -10.91 22.68 -9.79
C SER A 447 -11.78 21.48 -10.14
N TYR A 448 -13.10 21.64 -10.09
CA TYR A 448 -14.05 20.61 -10.48
C TYR A 448 -13.89 20.23 -11.97
N GLY A 449 -13.60 21.19 -12.86
CA GLY A 449 -13.33 20.92 -14.27
C GLY A 449 -12.09 20.04 -14.48
N ILE A 450 -11.00 20.35 -13.77
CA ILE A 450 -9.78 19.54 -13.77
C ILE A 450 -10.07 18.11 -13.28
N VAL A 451 -10.80 17.97 -12.16
CA VAL A 451 -11.18 16.66 -11.62
C VAL A 451 -12.01 15.85 -12.62
N LEU A 452 -13.01 16.47 -13.25
CA LEU A 452 -13.83 15.82 -14.28
C LEU A 452 -13.00 15.35 -15.47
N SER A 453 -12.05 16.17 -15.94
CA SER A 453 -11.12 15.79 -17.00
C SER A 453 -10.25 14.60 -16.60
N MET A 454 -9.73 14.59 -15.36
CA MET A 454 -8.90 13.49 -14.85
C MET A 454 -9.68 12.20 -14.66
N PHE A 455 -10.94 12.26 -14.21
CA PHE A 455 -11.84 11.11 -14.19
C PHE A 455 -12.17 10.61 -15.60
N GLY A 456 -12.38 11.50 -16.56
CA GLY A 456 -12.53 11.13 -17.98
C GLY A 456 -11.29 10.39 -18.51
N LEU A 457 -10.09 10.91 -18.26
CA LEU A 457 -8.84 10.24 -18.60
C LEU A 457 -8.71 8.88 -17.91
N THR A 458 -9.15 8.77 -16.66
CA THR A 458 -9.14 7.50 -15.91
C THR A 458 -10.06 6.47 -16.56
N ILE A 459 -11.28 6.87 -16.98
CA ILE A 459 -12.22 5.97 -17.67
C ILE A 459 -11.65 5.52 -19.01
N ILE A 460 -11.07 6.44 -19.80
CA ILE A 460 -10.43 6.13 -21.07
C ILE A 460 -9.25 5.16 -20.86
N GLY A 461 -8.42 5.41 -19.85
CA GLY A 461 -7.30 4.53 -19.49
C GLY A 461 -7.75 3.14 -19.05
N CYS A 462 -8.79 3.05 -18.22
CA CYS A 462 -9.41 1.77 -17.84
C CYS A 462 -9.96 1.01 -19.06
N PHE A 463 -10.58 1.73 -19.99
CA PHE A 463 -11.13 1.13 -21.20
C PHE A 463 -10.03 0.64 -22.14
N ALA A 464 -8.97 1.43 -22.35
CA ALA A 464 -7.80 1.03 -23.12
C ALA A 464 -7.14 -0.23 -22.50
N PHE A 465 -6.99 -0.26 -21.17
CA PHE A 465 -6.45 -1.41 -20.46
C PHE A 465 -7.35 -2.64 -20.61
N ARG A 466 -8.67 -2.47 -20.48
CA ARG A 466 -9.66 -3.53 -20.74
C ARG A 466 -9.51 -4.12 -22.14
N LEU A 467 -9.38 -3.29 -23.18
CA LEU A 467 -9.17 -3.77 -24.56
C LEU A 467 -7.89 -4.58 -24.71
N ILE A 468 -6.80 -4.15 -24.06
CA ILE A 468 -5.53 -4.89 -24.05
C ILE A 468 -5.73 -6.27 -23.39
N LEU A 469 -6.39 -6.33 -22.23
CA LEU A 469 -6.62 -7.59 -21.51
C LEU A 469 -7.54 -8.54 -22.29
N VAL A 470 -8.61 -8.03 -22.92
CA VAL A 470 -9.49 -8.83 -23.78
C VAL A 470 -8.71 -9.39 -24.97
N ASN A 471 -7.87 -8.58 -25.61
CA ASN A 471 -7.03 -9.04 -26.72
C ASN A 471 -5.99 -10.08 -26.27
N LEU A 472 -5.43 -9.95 -25.07
CA LEU A 472 -4.53 -10.93 -24.49
C LEU A 472 -5.26 -12.24 -24.18
N ASN A 473 -6.46 -12.18 -23.60
CA ASN A 473 -7.29 -13.37 -23.37
C ASN A 473 -7.62 -14.09 -24.67
N LYS A 474 -7.98 -13.35 -25.75
CA LYS A 474 -8.18 -13.93 -27.09
C LYS A 474 -6.93 -14.57 -27.66
N LYS A 475 -5.75 -13.96 -27.46
CA LYS A 475 -4.47 -14.55 -27.90
C LYS A 475 -4.10 -15.81 -27.11
N LEU A 476 -4.42 -15.86 -25.82
CA LEU A 476 -4.23 -17.06 -24.99
C LEU A 476 -5.15 -18.19 -25.48
N GLU A 477 -6.43 -17.89 -25.72
CA GLU A 477 -7.40 -18.86 -26.26
C GLU A 477 -7.01 -19.36 -27.66
N ALA A 478 -6.50 -18.46 -28.52
CA ALA A 478 -5.97 -18.83 -29.84
C ALA A 478 -4.70 -19.71 -29.73
N GLY A 479 -3.85 -19.47 -28.72
CA GLY A 479 -2.67 -20.29 -28.47
C GLY A 479 -3.01 -21.68 -27.92
N GLU A 480 -3.98 -21.77 -27.02
CA GLU A 480 -4.50 -23.04 -26.48
C GLU A 480 -5.13 -23.88 -27.59
N SER A 481 -6.00 -23.29 -28.42
CA SER A 481 -6.61 -23.98 -29.56
C SER A 481 -5.60 -24.40 -30.63
N ALA A 482 -4.61 -23.54 -30.98
CA ALA A 482 -3.56 -23.90 -31.93
C ALA A 482 -2.67 -25.05 -31.44
N TRP A 483 -2.45 -25.15 -30.13
CA TRP A 483 -1.72 -26.27 -29.53
C TRP A 483 -2.54 -27.56 -29.53
N GLU A 484 -3.82 -27.50 -29.18
CA GLU A 484 -4.72 -28.65 -29.22
C GLU A 484 -4.87 -29.23 -30.64
N THR A 485 -4.78 -28.38 -31.66
CA THR A 485 -4.84 -28.80 -33.06
C THR A 485 -3.50 -29.37 -33.58
N ARG A 486 -2.36 -29.08 -32.91
CA ARG A 486 -1.00 -29.50 -33.31
C ARG A 486 -0.38 -30.55 -32.38
N ARG A 487 -1.19 -31.19 -31.54
CA ARG A 487 -0.74 -32.15 -30.52
C ARG A 487 0.15 -33.25 -31.11
N ASP A 488 -0.19 -33.75 -32.29
CA ASP A 488 0.57 -34.78 -33.01
C ASP A 488 1.99 -34.36 -33.43
N VAL A 489 2.23 -33.07 -33.70
CA VAL A 489 3.54 -32.53 -34.09
C VAL A 489 4.36 -32.12 -32.87
N ALA A 490 3.69 -31.67 -31.81
CA ALA A 490 4.31 -31.33 -30.54
C ALA A 490 4.85 -32.56 -29.81
N GLU A 491 4.13 -33.68 -29.83
CA GLU A 491 4.60 -34.97 -29.29
C GLU A 491 5.82 -35.52 -30.05
N GLN A 492 5.87 -35.35 -31.37
CA GLN A 492 7.02 -35.74 -32.19
C GLN A 492 8.26 -34.84 -31.96
N THR A 493 8.08 -33.56 -31.66
CA THR A 493 9.20 -32.63 -31.41
C THR A 493 9.75 -32.76 -29.99
N ALA A 494 8.89 -33.04 -29.00
CA ALA A 494 9.29 -33.28 -27.61
C ALA A 494 10.04 -34.60 -27.40
N GLN A 495 9.89 -35.59 -28.30
CA GLN A 495 10.75 -36.78 -28.30
C GLN A 495 12.18 -36.51 -28.82
N VAL A 496 12.40 -35.39 -29.53
CA VAL A 496 13.69 -35.05 -30.14
C VAL A 496 14.52 -34.10 -29.27
N GLU A 497 13.89 -33.24 -28.47
CA GLU A 497 14.56 -32.37 -27.50
C GLU A 497 14.25 -32.83 -26.06
N PHE A 498 15.26 -33.35 -25.35
CA PHE A 498 15.22 -33.74 -23.92
C PHE A 498 14.95 -32.53 -22.99
N LEU A 499 13.78 -31.91 -23.09
CA LEU A 499 13.28 -30.90 -22.17
C LEU A 499 12.33 -31.56 -21.16
N GLY A 500 12.54 -31.30 -19.87
CA GLY A 500 11.62 -31.69 -18.80
C GLY A 500 10.21 -31.19 -19.09
N SER A 501 9.31 -32.14 -19.31
CA SER A 501 7.84 -32.04 -19.51
C SER A 501 7.32 -30.63 -19.86
N ALA A 502 7.25 -30.35 -21.17
CA ALA A 502 6.47 -29.23 -21.72
C ALA A 502 5.03 -29.16 -21.18
N ASP A 503 4.47 -30.30 -20.74
CA ASP A 503 3.16 -30.43 -20.10
C ASP A 503 3.01 -29.70 -18.76
N GLU A 504 4.05 -29.54 -17.92
CA GLU A 504 3.94 -28.83 -16.63
C GLU A 504 3.80 -27.31 -16.83
N ALA A 505 4.59 -26.74 -17.73
CA ALA A 505 4.48 -25.33 -18.12
C ALA A 505 3.12 -25.02 -18.80
N LEU A 506 2.53 -26.02 -19.48
CA LEU A 506 1.23 -25.95 -20.14
C LEU A 506 0.05 -26.13 -19.16
N GLN A 507 0.13 -27.06 -18.21
CA GLN A 507 -0.87 -27.19 -17.14
C GLN A 507 -0.93 -25.93 -16.28
N MET A 508 0.20 -25.25 -16.05
CA MET A 508 0.23 -23.95 -15.39
C MET A 508 -0.29 -22.76 -16.23
N ARG A 509 -0.45 -22.93 -17.55
CA ARG A 509 -1.04 -21.91 -18.46
C ARG A 509 -2.53 -22.16 -18.72
N ARG A 510 -2.96 -23.43 -18.79
CA ARG A 510 -4.35 -23.85 -18.92
C ARG A 510 -5.16 -23.39 -17.70
N GLY A 511 -5.85 -22.26 -17.83
CA GLY A 511 -6.75 -21.73 -16.80
C GLY A 511 -6.44 -20.32 -16.31
N PHE A 512 -5.30 -19.72 -16.67
CA PHE A 512 -5.07 -18.32 -16.36
C PHE A 512 -5.77 -17.41 -17.37
N ARG A 513 -6.76 -16.65 -16.90
CA ARG A 513 -7.39 -15.56 -17.67
C ARG A 513 -7.18 -14.24 -16.95
N TYR A 514 -6.88 -13.19 -17.70
CA TYR A 514 -6.84 -11.84 -17.15
C TYR A 514 -8.25 -11.43 -16.72
N LEU A 515 -8.37 -10.91 -15.51
CA LEU A 515 -9.61 -10.32 -15.01
C LEU A 515 -9.86 -8.99 -15.73
N VAL A 516 -11.01 -8.89 -16.39
CA VAL A 516 -11.37 -7.81 -17.33
C VAL A 516 -12.04 -6.64 -16.64
#